data_AF-A0A397VMH5-F1
#
_entry.id   AF-A0A397VMH5-F1
#
_cell.length_a   1.000
_cell.length_b   1.000
_cell.length_c   1.000
_cell.angle_alpha   90.00
_cell.angle_beta   90.00
_cell.angle_gamma   90.00
#
_symmetry.space_group_name_H-M   'P 1'
#
loop_
_entity.id
_entity.type
_entity.pdbx_description
1 polymer ?
#
loop_
_entity_poly.entity_id
_entity_poly.type
_entity_poly.pdbx_seq_one_letter_code
_entity_poly.pdbx_strand_id
1 'polypeptide(L)'
;MTSEFLNTSEAIFHALKDTKVSYPEKIIVATHVWNSADIYFLNKVGFLSEWICSTLIKSTGFPETRFGETPHLNLSYWKLFKEALEKTSDSSISSPLYKLPLIPIFSSVVGYISSLEPINNYDADDLIEHLLETVDICFHKLTMERSTIFRPSIDQIVTLTLNACNFIIVMNTFYDNYVISVEYRQSSVVFLRFELFSKIVSLLKYNLVKSSNPKRAYNVLNGKLFDKLLHVRSFVFHLKSSERQESSRYVIFSKIIETIDGIFRHGLFQQDHIIEYVATESNQDISDKKNDGRGLINHHDRLFDKCREIINSKDDKKQSQLNVLEIIPYWYGFFVEELRKNLEYMHSIAPGESVKTIIDKRRTLEFNFFSEFWALISEALSNLKDPNHLKIVFSIHIDLLSKVSQYNVYQIKGDEISLRQLEFLQKVADFLISKASKIQGKLLKKMTRILLDYHMITF
;
A
#
# COMPACT_ATOMS: atom_id res chain seq x y z
N MET A 1 -41.18 -13.12 20.80
CA MET A 1 -40.98 -13.31 22.25
C MET A 1 -41.57 -12.11 22.98
N THR A 2 -42.47 -12.31 23.93
CA THR A 2 -43.00 -11.25 24.80
C THR A 2 -41.96 -10.88 25.85
N SER A 3 -41.89 -9.59 26.22
CA SER A 3 -40.83 -8.98 27.06
C SER A 3 -40.70 -9.58 28.47
N GLU A 4 -41.70 -10.31 28.95
CA GLU A 4 -41.71 -10.89 30.31
C GLU A 4 -40.77 -12.12 30.47
N PHE A 5 -40.32 -12.74 29.38
CA PHE A 5 -39.48 -13.96 29.43
C PHE A 5 -37.96 -13.72 29.49
N LEU A 6 -37.49 -12.47 29.35
CA LEU A 6 -36.05 -12.14 29.27
C LEU A 6 -35.45 -11.64 30.61
N ASN A 7 -36.06 -11.99 31.74
CA ASN A 7 -35.61 -11.51 33.06
C ASN A 7 -34.55 -12.39 33.73
N THR A 8 -34.20 -13.55 33.16
CA THR A 8 -33.16 -14.43 33.70
C THR A 8 -31.96 -14.52 32.78
N SER A 9 -30.76 -14.59 33.37
CA SER A 9 -29.49 -14.74 32.64
C SER A 9 -29.48 -15.97 31.73
N GLU A 10 -30.16 -17.05 32.12
CA GLU A 10 -30.30 -18.28 31.35
C GLU A 10 -31.17 -18.09 30.11
N ALA A 11 -32.32 -17.41 30.22
CA ALA A 11 -33.18 -17.10 29.08
C ALA A 11 -32.46 -16.21 28.04
N ILE A 12 -31.70 -15.22 28.50
CA ILE A 12 -30.87 -14.37 27.64
C ILE A 12 -29.80 -15.19 26.93
N PHE A 13 -29.10 -16.07 27.66
CA PHE A 13 -28.07 -16.92 27.08
C PHE A 13 -28.63 -17.86 26.01
N HIS A 14 -29.78 -18.48 26.28
CA HIS A 14 -30.48 -19.32 25.31
C HIS A 14 -30.90 -18.51 24.08
N ALA A 15 -31.56 -17.36 24.26
CA ALA A 15 -32.00 -16.55 23.13
C ALA A 15 -30.84 -16.12 22.20
N LEU A 16 -29.68 -15.80 22.78
CA LEU A 16 -28.52 -15.31 22.03
C LEU A 16 -27.65 -16.42 21.42
N LYS A 17 -27.66 -17.64 21.97
CA LYS A 17 -26.85 -18.77 21.48
C LYS A 17 -27.64 -19.83 20.71
N ASP A 18 -28.96 -19.89 20.84
CA ASP A 18 -29.79 -20.88 20.15
C ASP A 18 -29.72 -20.69 18.63
N THR A 19 -29.46 -21.76 17.89
CA THR A 19 -29.40 -21.75 16.42
C THR A 19 -30.77 -21.58 15.78
N LYS A 20 -31.86 -21.84 16.51
CA LYS A 20 -33.24 -21.70 16.03
C LYS A 20 -33.72 -20.25 15.98
N VAL A 21 -33.10 -19.35 16.75
CA VAL A 21 -33.45 -17.92 16.76
C VAL A 21 -32.72 -17.21 15.63
N SER A 22 -33.46 -16.42 14.84
CA SER A 22 -32.92 -15.70 13.69
C SER A 22 -31.94 -14.58 14.12
N TYR A 23 -31.05 -14.15 13.21
CA TYR A 23 -30.14 -13.03 13.50
C TYR A 23 -30.87 -11.71 13.82
N PRO A 24 -31.91 -11.30 13.06
CA PRO A 24 -32.68 -10.09 13.40
C PRO A 24 -33.28 -10.13 14.82
N GLU A 25 -33.80 -11.27 15.24
CA GLU A 25 -34.34 -11.43 16.60
C GLU A 25 -33.24 -11.37 17.66
N LYS A 26 -32.10 -12.03 17.40
CA LYS A 26 -30.93 -12.01 18.30
C LYS A 26 -30.41 -10.60 18.56
N ILE A 27 -30.30 -9.77 17.52
CA ILE A 27 -29.79 -8.41 17.71
C ILE A 27 -30.78 -7.53 18.48
N ILE A 28 -32.09 -7.70 18.26
CA ILE A 28 -33.13 -7.00 19.05
C ILE A 28 -33.01 -7.38 20.53
N VAL A 29 -32.89 -8.67 20.84
CA VAL A 29 -32.70 -9.15 22.23
C VAL A 29 -31.42 -8.58 22.82
N ALA A 30 -30.29 -8.65 22.09
CA ALA A 30 -29.01 -8.15 22.57
C ALA A 30 -29.03 -6.64 22.84
N THR A 31 -29.62 -5.84 21.94
CA THR A 31 -29.76 -4.38 22.11
C THR A 31 -30.67 -4.04 23.28
N HIS A 32 -31.78 -4.75 23.45
CA HIS A 32 -32.67 -4.58 24.60
C HIS A 32 -31.91 -4.88 25.90
N VAL A 33 -31.27 -6.05 25.98
CA VAL A 33 -30.48 -6.42 27.17
C VAL A 33 -29.39 -5.39 27.42
N TRP A 34 -28.65 -4.92 26.41
CA TRP A 34 -27.58 -3.94 26.54
C TRP A 34 -28.06 -2.63 27.18
N ASN A 35 -29.21 -2.12 26.76
CA ASN A 35 -29.74 -0.81 27.15
C ASN A 35 -30.61 -0.83 28.41
N SER A 36 -31.18 -1.96 28.80
CA SER A 36 -32.03 -2.06 30.00
C SER A 36 -31.21 -2.06 31.30
N ALA A 37 -31.42 -1.07 32.16
CA ALA A 37 -30.82 -1.02 33.50
C ALA A 37 -31.42 -2.09 34.44
N ASP A 38 -32.66 -2.48 34.20
CA ASP A 38 -33.45 -3.38 35.07
C ASP A 38 -33.08 -4.86 34.91
N ILE A 39 -32.29 -5.22 33.90
CA ILE A 39 -31.84 -6.59 33.66
C ILE A 39 -30.52 -6.83 34.39
N TYR A 40 -30.60 -7.57 35.51
CA TYR A 40 -29.42 -7.98 36.27
C TYR A 40 -28.77 -9.22 35.65
N PHE A 41 -27.57 -9.04 35.10
CA PHE A 41 -26.76 -10.10 34.51
C PHE A 41 -25.30 -9.90 34.93
N LEU A 42 -24.71 -10.92 35.57
CA LEU A 42 -23.32 -10.85 36.04
C LEU A 42 -22.37 -10.67 34.86
N ASN A 43 -21.53 -9.63 34.89
CA ASN A 43 -20.64 -9.26 33.78
C ASN A 43 -21.36 -9.03 32.43
N LYS A 44 -22.51 -8.34 32.46
CA LYS A 44 -23.33 -8.01 31.28
C LYS A 44 -22.54 -7.41 30.12
N VAL A 45 -21.74 -6.39 30.41
CA VAL A 45 -20.93 -5.71 29.39
C VAL A 45 -19.91 -6.66 28.78
N GLY A 46 -19.18 -7.43 29.59
CA GLY A 46 -18.18 -8.38 29.09
C GLY A 46 -18.79 -9.49 28.25
N PHE A 47 -19.89 -10.10 28.71
CA PHE A 47 -20.58 -11.16 27.99
C PHE A 47 -21.15 -10.69 26.64
N LEU A 48 -21.87 -9.57 26.62
CA LEU A 48 -22.47 -9.06 25.39
C LEU A 48 -21.39 -8.59 24.40
N SER A 49 -20.30 -8.02 24.90
CA SER A 49 -19.11 -7.65 24.11
C SER A 49 -18.45 -8.87 23.46
N GLU A 50 -18.24 -9.95 24.21
CA GLU A 50 -17.70 -11.19 23.67
C GLU A 50 -18.66 -11.84 22.67
N TRP A 51 -19.96 -11.80 22.97
CA TRP A 51 -21.01 -12.35 22.11
C TRP A 51 -21.08 -11.60 20.77
N ILE A 52 -21.07 -10.26 20.76
CA ILE A 52 -21.17 -9.49 19.52
C ILE A 52 -19.96 -9.75 18.62
N CYS A 53 -18.75 -9.76 19.19
CA CYS A 53 -17.54 -10.07 18.43
C CYS A 53 -17.52 -11.51 17.91
N SER A 54 -17.87 -12.48 18.75
CA SER A 54 -17.94 -13.88 18.34
C SER A 54 -18.97 -14.11 17.24
N THR A 55 -20.10 -13.41 17.31
CA THR A 55 -21.18 -13.50 16.32
C THR A 55 -20.74 -12.89 14.98
N LEU A 56 -20.11 -11.71 15.02
CA LEU A 56 -19.53 -11.09 13.83
C LEU A 56 -18.46 -11.99 13.18
N ILE A 57 -17.50 -12.50 13.97
CA ILE A 57 -16.43 -13.38 13.47
C ILE A 57 -16.99 -14.66 12.85
N LYS A 58 -17.90 -15.35 13.55
CA LYS A 58 -18.51 -16.59 13.01
C LYS A 58 -19.27 -16.34 11.71
N SER A 59 -19.85 -15.15 11.56
CA SER A 59 -20.60 -14.82 10.36
C SER A 59 -19.75 -14.61 9.11
N THR A 60 -18.44 -14.39 9.22
CA THR A 60 -17.56 -14.25 8.05
C THR A 60 -17.29 -15.56 7.34
N GLY A 61 -17.68 -16.71 7.94
CA GLY A 61 -17.50 -18.04 7.36
C GLY A 61 -18.58 -18.43 6.34
N PHE A 62 -19.58 -17.58 6.09
CA PHE A 62 -20.67 -17.86 5.16
C PHE A 62 -20.36 -17.23 3.78
N PRO A 63 -20.14 -18.03 2.72
CA PRO A 63 -19.62 -17.55 1.44
C PRO A 63 -20.67 -16.86 0.54
N GLU A 64 -21.96 -17.07 0.75
CA GLU A 64 -23.05 -16.53 -0.08
C GLU A 64 -24.07 -15.79 0.78
N THR A 65 -23.82 -14.51 1.06
CA THR A 65 -24.66 -13.73 1.97
C THR A 65 -25.08 -12.44 1.29
N ARG A 66 -26.39 -12.13 1.31
CA ARG A 66 -26.84 -10.81 0.82
C ARG A 66 -26.62 -9.77 1.93
N PHE A 67 -26.55 -8.51 1.51
CA PHE A 67 -26.47 -7.38 2.42
C PHE A 67 -27.61 -7.44 3.45
N GLY A 68 -27.28 -7.23 4.72
CA GLY A 68 -28.25 -7.27 5.83
C GLY A 68 -28.64 -8.66 6.34
N GLU A 69 -28.40 -9.75 5.62
CA GLU A 69 -28.80 -11.11 6.03
C GLU A 69 -27.91 -11.72 7.10
N THR A 70 -26.62 -11.36 7.10
CA THR A 70 -25.65 -11.88 8.08
C THR A 70 -25.11 -10.79 8.99
N PRO A 71 -24.72 -11.14 10.23
CA PRO A 71 -24.26 -10.18 11.22
C PRO A 71 -23.20 -9.20 10.72
N HIS A 72 -22.16 -9.66 10.01
CA HIS A 72 -21.10 -8.78 9.51
C HIS A 72 -21.54 -7.83 8.38
N LEU A 73 -22.66 -8.09 7.70
CA LEU A 73 -23.24 -7.19 6.68
C LEU A 73 -24.48 -6.45 7.17
N ASN A 74 -24.80 -6.53 8.47
CA ASN A 74 -25.98 -5.92 9.06
C ASN A 74 -25.61 -4.75 9.96
N LEU A 75 -26.11 -3.55 9.63
CA LEU A 75 -25.78 -2.30 10.33
C LEU A 75 -26.09 -2.35 11.84
N SER A 76 -27.17 -3.03 12.26
CA SER A 76 -27.56 -3.08 13.67
C SER A 76 -26.52 -3.78 14.55
N TYR A 77 -25.85 -4.80 14.00
CA TYR A 77 -24.75 -5.48 14.68
C TYR A 77 -23.53 -4.57 14.83
N TRP A 78 -23.20 -3.80 13.80
CA TRP A 78 -22.10 -2.82 13.86
C TRP A 78 -22.38 -1.67 14.82
N LYS A 79 -23.63 -1.19 14.91
CA LYS A 79 -24.04 -0.19 15.90
C LYS A 79 -23.82 -0.69 17.34
N LEU A 80 -24.28 -1.91 17.64
CA LEU A 80 -24.04 -2.51 18.96
C LEU A 80 -22.55 -2.74 19.22
N PHE A 81 -21.78 -3.14 18.21
CA PHE A 81 -20.33 -3.29 18.33
C PHE A 81 -19.63 -1.95 18.61
N LYS A 82 -20.03 -0.87 17.94
CA LYS A 82 -19.55 0.48 18.22
C LYS A 82 -19.81 0.88 19.68
N GLU A 83 -21.03 0.68 20.17
CA GLU A 83 -21.37 0.95 21.57
C GLU A 83 -20.54 0.10 22.55
N ALA A 84 -20.24 -1.15 22.21
CA ALA A 84 -19.37 -2.01 23.01
C ALA A 84 -17.94 -1.48 23.08
N LEU A 85 -17.39 -0.98 21.96
CA LEU A 85 -16.07 -0.34 21.94
C LEU A 85 -16.05 0.96 22.74
N GLU A 86 -17.14 1.72 22.71
CA GLU A 86 -17.28 2.97 23.46
C GLU A 86 -17.44 2.74 24.97
N LYS A 87 -18.24 1.79 25.43
CA LYS A 87 -18.41 1.54 26.88
C LYS A 87 -17.22 0.84 27.53
N THR A 88 -16.43 0.09 26.77
CA THR A 88 -15.24 -0.60 27.30
C THR A 88 -14.02 0.31 27.39
N SER A 89 -14.14 1.60 27.06
CA SER A 89 -13.08 2.60 27.19
C SER A 89 -12.72 2.94 28.63
N ASP A 90 -13.69 2.85 29.53
CA ASP A 90 -13.64 3.47 30.86
C ASP A 90 -13.22 2.50 31.97
N SER A 91 -13.21 1.19 31.69
CA SER A 91 -12.81 0.17 32.64
C SER A 91 -11.33 -0.20 32.44
N SER A 92 -10.51 -0.06 33.49
CA SER A 92 -9.11 -0.48 33.60
C SER A 92 -8.86 -1.99 33.44
N ILE A 93 -9.87 -2.75 33.02
CA ILE A 93 -9.84 -4.20 32.90
C ILE A 93 -9.60 -4.54 31.43
N SER A 94 -8.58 -5.37 31.18
CA SER A 94 -8.28 -5.96 29.87
C SER A 94 -9.52 -6.67 29.32
N SER A 95 -10.32 -5.98 28.50
CA SER A 95 -11.54 -6.55 27.94
C SER A 95 -11.20 -7.77 27.06
N PRO A 96 -11.90 -8.90 27.21
CA PRO A 96 -11.70 -10.08 26.36
C PRO A 96 -11.89 -9.78 24.87
N LEU A 97 -12.58 -8.68 24.53
CA LEU A 97 -12.73 -8.12 23.18
C LEU A 97 -11.41 -8.09 22.41
N TYR A 98 -10.34 -7.57 23.03
CA TYR A 98 -9.08 -7.30 22.33
C TYR A 98 -8.23 -8.57 22.08
N LYS A 99 -8.62 -9.71 22.66
CA LYS A 99 -7.97 -11.01 22.42
C LYS A 99 -8.55 -11.72 21.20
N LEU A 100 -9.70 -11.29 20.69
CA LEU A 100 -10.37 -11.92 19.56
C LEU A 100 -9.74 -11.47 18.23
N PRO A 101 -9.72 -12.35 17.20
CA PRO A 101 -9.25 -11.99 15.88
C PRO A 101 -10.32 -11.13 15.17
N LEU A 102 -10.29 -9.81 15.39
CA LEU A 102 -11.28 -8.88 14.85
C LEU A 102 -10.96 -8.39 13.43
N ILE A 103 -9.75 -8.54 12.91
CA ILE A 103 -9.47 -8.11 11.52
C ILE A 103 -10.31 -8.83 10.45
N PRO A 104 -10.55 -10.16 10.54
CA PRO A 104 -11.41 -10.88 9.59
C PRO A 104 -12.78 -10.24 9.35
N ILE A 105 -13.43 -9.65 10.36
CA ILE A 105 -14.75 -9.02 10.18
C ILE A 105 -14.68 -7.80 9.25
N PHE A 106 -13.63 -6.98 9.39
CA PHE A 106 -13.37 -5.85 8.48
C PHE A 106 -13.01 -6.35 7.07
N SER A 107 -12.20 -7.40 7.00
CA SER A 107 -11.79 -7.99 5.72
C SER A 107 -12.99 -8.53 4.94
N SER A 108 -13.97 -9.12 5.63
CA SER A 108 -15.21 -9.65 5.05
C SER A 108 -16.07 -8.52 4.49
N VAL A 109 -16.28 -7.44 5.26
CA VAL A 109 -17.05 -6.27 4.78
C VAL A 109 -16.40 -5.63 3.56
N VAL A 110 -15.10 -5.34 3.64
CA VAL A 110 -14.36 -4.74 2.51
C VAL A 110 -14.41 -5.66 1.29
N GLY A 111 -14.26 -6.98 1.48
CA GLY A 111 -14.36 -7.97 0.41
C GLY A 111 -15.75 -7.99 -0.25
N TYR A 112 -16.82 -8.03 0.56
CA TYR A 112 -18.19 -8.01 0.08
C TYR A 112 -18.49 -6.75 -0.74
N ILE A 113 -18.19 -5.55 -0.19
CA ILE A 113 -18.46 -4.29 -0.90
C ILE A 113 -17.62 -4.18 -2.18
N SER A 114 -16.42 -4.77 -2.22
CA SER A 114 -15.60 -4.84 -3.44
C SER A 114 -16.24 -5.69 -4.54
N SER A 115 -17.06 -6.69 -4.19
CA SER A 115 -17.78 -7.52 -5.16
C SER A 115 -19.10 -6.93 -5.64
N LEU A 116 -19.58 -5.85 -5.01
CA LEU A 116 -20.78 -5.17 -5.47
C LEU A 116 -20.44 -4.41 -6.76
N GLU A 117 -21.16 -4.72 -7.83
CA GLU A 117 -21.22 -3.84 -9.00
C GLU A 117 -21.82 -2.49 -8.55
N PRO A 118 -21.40 -1.35 -9.14
CA PRO A 118 -22.03 -0.07 -8.87
C PRO A 118 -23.50 -0.15 -9.29
N ILE A 119 -24.38 -0.36 -8.32
CA ILE A 119 -25.81 -0.50 -8.57
C ILE A 119 -26.35 0.92 -8.68
N ASN A 120 -27.06 1.25 -9.77
CA ASN A 120 -27.86 2.49 -9.87
C ASN A 120 -29.10 2.44 -8.94
N ASN A 121 -28.95 1.94 -7.71
CA ASN A 121 -30.02 1.78 -6.74
C ASN A 121 -29.68 2.60 -5.49
N TYR A 122 -30.17 3.84 -5.46
CA TYR A 122 -29.90 4.83 -4.42
C TYR A 122 -30.19 4.29 -2.99
N ASP A 123 -31.22 3.46 -2.81
CA ASP A 123 -31.57 2.91 -1.48
C ASP A 123 -30.51 1.93 -0.93
N ALA A 124 -29.80 1.22 -1.82
CA ALA A 124 -28.73 0.31 -1.42
C ALA A 124 -27.45 1.09 -1.07
N ASP A 125 -27.18 2.20 -1.76
CA ASP A 125 -26.02 3.05 -1.51
C ASP A 125 -26.10 3.73 -0.14
N ASP A 126 -27.28 4.22 0.26
CA ASP A 126 -27.48 4.81 1.59
C ASP A 126 -27.16 3.80 2.72
N LEU A 127 -27.64 2.56 2.60
CA LEU A 127 -27.36 1.54 3.61
C LEU A 127 -25.88 1.14 3.66
N ILE A 128 -25.21 1.08 2.49
CA ILE A 128 -23.78 0.80 2.39
C ILE A 128 -22.97 1.96 2.98
N GLU A 129 -23.39 3.20 2.75
CA GLU A 129 -22.78 4.39 3.34
C GLU A 129 -22.77 4.31 4.86
N HIS A 130 -23.94 4.14 5.48
CA HIS A 130 -24.06 4.04 6.94
C HIS A 130 -23.27 2.85 7.52
N LEU A 131 -23.21 1.73 6.78
CA LEU A 131 -22.38 0.58 7.17
C LEU A 131 -20.89 0.97 7.15
N LEU A 132 -20.41 1.56 6.06
CA LEU A 132 -19.01 1.96 5.91
C LEU A 132 -18.60 3.00 6.97
N GLU A 133 -19.44 3.99 7.25
CA GLU A 133 -19.20 4.97 8.31
C GLU A 133 -19.06 4.28 9.68
N THR A 134 -19.98 3.37 10.00
CA THR A 134 -19.96 2.66 11.29
C THR A 134 -18.73 1.76 11.40
N VAL A 135 -18.40 1.04 10.32
CA VAL A 135 -17.22 0.18 10.20
C VAL A 135 -15.94 1.00 10.35
N ASP A 136 -15.87 2.16 9.70
CA ASP A 136 -14.72 3.06 9.77
C ASP A 136 -14.50 3.60 11.19
N ILE A 137 -15.57 3.99 11.90
CA ILE A 137 -15.51 4.39 13.31
C ILE A 137 -14.99 3.24 14.17
N CYS A 138 -15.57 2.04 14.03
CA CYS A 138 -15.12 0.86 14.77
C CYS A 138 -13.65 0.52 14.48
N PHE A 139 -13.23 0.61 13.22
CA PHE A 139 -11.85 0.37 12.81
C PHE A 139 -10.90 1.39 13.43
N HIS A 140 -11.26 2.68 13.41
CA HIS A 140 -10.48 3.74 14.03
C HIS A 140 -10.32 3.52 15.53
N LYS A 141 -11.40 3.22 16.25
CA LYS A 141 -11.37 2.95 17.70
C LYS A 141 -10.45 1.79 18.04
N LEU A 142 -10.54 0.69 17.31
CA LEU A 142 -9.69 -0.48 17.55
C LEU A 142 -8.23 -0.24 17.23
N THR A 143 -7.94 0.37 16.08
CA THR A 143 -6.59 0.37 15.50
C THR A 143 -5.79 1.63 15.80
N MET A 144 -6.44 2.76 16.09
CA MET A 144 -5.78 4.02 16.42
C MET A 144 -5.88 4.30 17.91
N GLU A 145 -7.10 4.41 18.47
CA GLU A 145 -7.31 4.74 19.89
C GLU A 145 -6.83 3.60 20.82
N ARG A 146 -6.92 2.34 20.39
CA ARG A 146 -6.58 1.15 21.20
C ARG A 146 -5.39 0.35 20.66
N SER A 147 -4.53 0.99 19.87
CA SER A 147 -3.34 0.38 19.24
C SER A 147 -2.35 -0.27 20.21
N THR A 148 -2.36 0.11 21.49
CA THR A 148 -1.50 -0.48 22.53
C THR A 148 -1.95 -1.87 22.97
N ILE A 149 -3.27 -2.10 22.93
CA ILE A 149 -3.93 -3.33 23.43
C ILE A 149 -4.30 -4.25 22.25
N PHE A 150 -4.90 -3.71 21.20
CA PHE A 150 -5.28 -4.48 20.02
C PHE A 150 -4.08 -4.66 19.08
N ARG A 151 -3.58 -5.89 19.00
CA ARG A 151 -2.39 -6.25 18.22
C ARG A 151 -2.73 -7.31 17.16
N PRO A 152 -3.28 -6.89 16.01
CA PRO A 152 -3.56 -7.82 14.93
C PRO A 152 -2.27 -8.44 14.38
N SER A 153 -2.35 -9.68 13.93
CA SER A 153 -1.23 -10.33 13.26
C SER A 153 -0.97 -9.69 11.88
N ILE A 154 0.28 -9.71 11.43
CA ILE A 154 0.62 -9.19 10.11
C ILE A 154 -0.13 -9.91 8.98
N ASP A 155 -0.36 -11.22 9.08
CA ASP A 155 -1.07 -12.00 8.06
C ASP A 155 -2.55 -11.56 7.93
N GLN A 156 -3.18 -11.20 9.06
CA GLN A 156 -4.51 -10.59 9.06
C GLN A 156 -4.51 -9.21 8.39
N ILE A 157 -3.54 -8.35 8.71
CA ILE A 157 -3.43 -7.01 8.12
C ILE A 157 -3.15 -7.10 6.61
N VAL A 158 -2.32 -8.04 6.18
CA VAL A 158 -2.02 -8.28 4.77
C VAL A 158 -3.28 -8.71 4.02
N THR A 159 -4.06 -9.64 4.59
CA THR A 159 -5.33 -10.07 3.99
C THR A 159 -6.33 -8.92 3.87
N LEU A 160 -6.49 -8.13 4.94
CA LEU A 160 -7.33 -6.93 4.91
C LEU A 160 -6.84 -5.93 3.86
N THR A 161 -5.53 -5.71 3.76
CA THR A 161 -4.94 -4.79 2.78
C THR A 161 -5.15 -5.27 1.35
N LEU A 162 -5.05 -6.57 1.09
CA LEU A 162 -5.35 -7.16 -0.22
C LEU A 162 -6.80 -6.91 -0.63
N ASN A 163 -7.75 -7.17 0.28
CA ASN A 163 -9.16 -6.90 0.05
C ASN A 163 -9.39 -5.40 -0.20
N ALA A 164 -8.73 -4.53 0.59
CA ALA A 164 -8.82 -3.09 0.42
C ALA A 164 -8.14 -2.59 -0.87
N CYS A 165 -7.09 -3.25 -1.37
CA CYS A 165 -6.54 -2.92 -2.68
C CYS A 165 -7.51 -3.29 -3.80
N ASN A 166 -8.11 -4.50 -3.72
CA ASN A 166 -9.14 -4.91 -4.68
C ASN A 166 -10.33 -3.95 -4.65
N PHE A 167 -10.69 -3.45 -3.46
CA PHE A 167 -11.73 -2.45 -3.27
C PHE A 167 -11.52 -1.19 -4.12
N ILE A 168 -10.27 -0.71 -4.20
CA ILE A 168 -9.89 0.44 -5.00
C ILE A 168 -9.70 0.09 -6.48
N ILE A 169 -9.11 -1.07 -6.79
CA ILE A 169 -8.83 -1.50 -8.18
C ILE A 169 -10.12 -1.79 -8.96
N VAL A 170 -11.12 -2.40 -8.30
CA VAL A 170 -12.43 -2.64 -8.90
C VAL A 170 -13.08 -1.31 -9.27
N MET A 171 -12.96 -0.27 -8.42
CA MET A 171 -13.39 1.08 -8.79
C MET A 171 -12.69 1.58 -10.05
N ASN A 172 -11.36 1.48 -10.15
CA ASN A 172 -10.64 1.90 -11.36
C ASN A 172 -11.21 1.23 -12.62
N THR A 173 -11.49 -0.07 -12.56
CA THR A 173 -12.06 -0.83 -13.68
C THR A 173 -13.43 -0.28 -14.11
N PHE A 174 -14.26 0.13 -13.15
CA PHE A 174 -15.53 0.79 -13.47
C PHE A 174 -15.33 2.20 -14.01
N TYR A 175 -14.35 2.96 -13.52
CA TYR A 175 -14.02 4.30 -14.02
C TYR A 175 -13.59 4.28 -15.49
N ASP A 176 -12.87 3.23 -15.90
CA ASP A 176 -12.36 3.05 -17.25
C ASP A 176 -13.42 2.47 -18.20
N ASN A 177 -14.26 1.53 -17.75
CA ASN A 177 -15.20 0.79 -18.61
C ASN A 177 -16.61 1.40 -18.71
N TYR A 178 -17.03 2.22 -17.75
CA TYR A 178 -18.37 2.82 -17.75
C TYR A 178 -18.28 4.34 -17.77
N VAL A 179 -19.23 4.98 -18.47
CA VAL A 179 -19.59 6.38 -18.24
C VAL A 179 -20.24 6.45 -16.86
N ILE A 180 -19.45 6.24 -15.81
CA ILE A 180 -19.92 6.49 -14.47
C ILE A 180 -20.28 7.97 -14.41
N SER A 181 -21.50 8.28 -13.99
CA SER A 181 -21.94 9.65 -13.81
C SER A 181 -20.93 10.41 -12.95
N VAL A 182 -20.69 11.68 -13.28
CA VAL A 182 -19.87 12.58 -12.45
C VAL A 182 -20.35 12.55 -10.99
N GLU A 183 -21.65 12.34 -10.78
CA GLU A 183 -22.31 12.19 -9.49
C GLU A 183 -21.81 10.98 -8.68
N TYR A 184 -21.70 9.78 -9.26
CA TYR A 184 -21.17 8.62 -8.51
C TYR A 184 -19.69 8.78 -8.18
N ARG A 185 -18.89 9.40 -9.06
CA ARG A 185 -17.50 9.80 -8.74
C ARG A 185 -17.45 10.78 -7.57
N GLN A 186 -18.53 11.53 -7.37
CA GLN A 186 -18.68 12.49 -6.29
C GLN A 186 -19.39 11.91 -5.04
N SER A 187 -19.85 10.66 -5.08
CA SER A 187 -20.57 10.04 -3.97
C SER A 187 -19.73 9.98 -2.69
N SER A 188 -20.44 10.12 -1.57
CA SER A 188 -19.98 9.88 -0.20
C SER A 188 -19.41 8.47 -0.03
N VAL A 189 -20.09 7.45 -0.57
CA VAL A 189 -19.67 6.06 -0.55
C VAL A 189 -18.25 5.92 -1.10
N VAL A 190 -17.97 6.41 -2.32
CA VAL A 190 -16.63 6.33 -2.94
C VAL A 190 -15.57 7.01 -2.06
N PHE A 191 -15.90 8.17 -1.48
CA PHE A 191 -14.99 8.88 -0.59
C PHE A 191 -14.67 8.08 0.68
N LEU A 192 -15.68 7.50 1.34
CA LEU A 192 -15.50 6.63 2.51
C LEU A 192 -14.62 5.41 2.21
N ARG A 193 -14.67 4.87 0.97
CA ARG A 193 -13.77 3.78 0.56
C ARG A 193 -12.30 4.19 0.65
N PHE A 194 -11.98 5.40 0.18
CA PHE A 194 -10.62 5.93 0.24
C PHE A 194 -10.19 6.28 1.66
N GLU A 195 -11.09 6.80 2.50
CA GLU A 195 -10.79 7.06 3.91
C GLU A 195 -10.45 5.78 4.68
N LEU A 196 -11.29 4.76 4.53
CA LEU A 196 -11.06 3.45 5.15
C LEU A 196 -9.77 2.82 4.62
N PHE A 197 -9.54 2.85 3.30
CA PHE A 197 -8.29 2.37 2.69
C PHE A 197 -7.07 3.09 3.26
N SER A 198 -7.12 4.42 3.41
CA SER A 198 -6.04 5.22 3.98
C SER A 198 -5.67 4.75 5.39
N LYS A 199 -6.66 4.44 6.23
CA LYS A 199 -6.43 3.91 7.60
C LYS A 199 -5.87 2.49 7.58
N ILE A 200 -6.37 1.62 6.70
CA ILE A 200 -5.89 0.24 6.54
C ILE A 200 -4.42 0.21 6.11
N VAL A 201 -4.05 0.99 5.09
CA VAL A 201 -2.67 1.04 4.60
C VAL A 201 -1.74 1.72 5.61
N SER A 202 -2.24 2.69 6.38
CA SER A 202 -1.49 3.28 7.51
C SER A 202 -1.19 2.24 8.59
N LEU A 203 -2.15 1.36 8.92
CA LEU A 203 -1.96 0.25 9.84
C LEU A 203 -0.92 -0.74 9.32
N LEU A 204 -0.97 -1.08 8.03
CA LEU A 204 0.05 -1.93 7.40
C LEU A 204 1.44 -1.31 7.51
N LYS A 205 1.60 -0.04 7.12
CA LYS A 205 2.88 0.68 7.21
C LYS A 205 3.44 0.62 8.63
N TYR A 206 2.62 0.93 9.63
CA TYR A 206 3.02 0.88 11.03
C TYR A 206 3.53 -0.51 11.46
N ASN A 207 2.82 -1.58 11.07
CA ASN A 207 3.20 -2.95 11.43
C ASN A 207 4.43 -3.44 10.66
N LEU A 208 4.64 -3.01 9.41
CA LEU A 208 5.85 -3.32 8.66
C LEU A 208 7.08 -2.62 9.26
N VAL A 209 6.96 -1.33 9.60
CA VAL A 209 8.05 -0.55 10.23
C VAL A 209 8.42 -1.10 11.61
N LYS A 210 7.43 -1.56 12.38
CA LYS A 210 7.67 -2.17 13.70
C LYS A 210 8.09 -3.64 13.64
N SER A 211 8.09 -4.27 12.46
CA SER A 211 8.53 -5.66 12.32
C SER A 211 10.00 -5.77 12.70
N SER A 212 10.32 -6.61 13.67
CA SER A 212 11.70 -6.95 14.01
C SER A 212 12.41 -7.78 12.93
N ASN A 213 11.66 -8.27 11.94
CA ASN A 213 12.20 -9.07 10.84
C ASN A 213 12.00 -8.34 9.49
N PRO A 214 13.04 -7.64 9.00
CA PRO A 214 13.07 -6.97 7.69
C PRO A 214 12.76 -7.90 6.51
N LYS A 215 13.29 -9.12 6.53
CA LYS A 215 13.05 -10.13 5.49
C LYS A 215 11.58 -10.53 5.41
N ARG A 216 10.89 -10.60 6.55
CA ARG A 216 9.44 -10.85 6.57
C ARG A 216 8.68 -9.70 5.91
N ALA A 217 9.05 -8.45 6.19
CA ALA A 217 8.42 -7.28 5.57
C ALA A 217 8.63 -7.29 4.05
N TYR A 218 9.86 -7.57 3.60
CA TYR A 218 10.17 -7.73 2.17
C TYR A 218 9.34 -8.84 1.52
N ASN A 219 9.31 -10.04 2.10
CA ASN A 219 8.59 -11.18 1.53
C ASN A 219 7.07 -10.95 1.45
N VAL A 220 6.51 -10.27 2.45
CA VAL A 220 5.10 -9.87 2.44
C VAL A 220 4.82 -8.87 1.31
N LEU A 221 5.68 -7.85 1.18
CA LEU A 221 5.55 -6.83 0.15
C LEU A 221 5.72 -7.43 -1.24
N ASN A 222 6.87 -8.02 -1.53
CA ASN A 222 7.23 -8.54 -2.85
C ASN A 222 6.37 -9.77 -3.25
N GLY A 223 5.89 -10.54 -2.28
CA GLY A 223 5.13 -11.76 -2.55
C GLY A 223 3.64 -11.54 -2.84
N LYS A 224 2.96 -10.70 -2.06
CA LYS A 224 1.49 -10.57 -2.15
C LYS A 224 1.00 -9.17 -2.50
N LEU A 225 1.68 -8.13 -2.02
CA LEU A 225 1.14 -6.77 -2.04
C LEU A 225 1.71 -5.89 -3.15
N PHE A 226 2.86 -6.25 -3.73
CA PHE A 226 3.62 -5.42 -4.67
C PHE A 226 2.76 -4.88 -5.81
N ASP A 227 2.23 -5.76 -6.66
CA ASP A 227 1.44 -5.36 -7.84
C ASP A 227 0.18 -4.58 -7.46
N LYS A 228 -0.48 -5.00 -6.37
CA LYS A 228 -1.74 -4.41 -5.91
C LYS A 228 -1.54 -2.99 -5.38
N LEU A 229 -0.48 -2.76 -4.59
CA LEU A 229 -0.13 -1.43 -4.09
C LEU A 229 0.35 -0.52 -5.22
N LEU A 230 1.10 -1.05 -6.20
CA LEU A 230 1.50 -0.28 -7.39
C LEU A 230 0.30 0.21 -8.19
N HIS A 231 -0.67 -0.67 -8.44
CA HIS A 231 -1.90 -0.30 -9.14
C HIS A 231 -2.65 0.78 -8.40
N VAL A 232 -2.92 0.58 -7.10
CA VAL A 232 -3.67 1.58 -6.32
C VAL A 232 -2.92 2.91 -6.28
N ARG A 233 -1.60 2.90 -6.12
CA ARG A 233 -0.80 4.12 -6.11
C ARG A 233 -0.92 4.89 -7.41
N SER A 234 -0.75 4.24 -8.57
CA SER A 234 -0.84 4.90 -9.89
C SER A 234 -2.25 5.46 -10.10
N PHE A 235 -3.28 4.68 -9.81
CA PHE A 235 -4.67 5.14 -9.90
C PHE A 235 -4.95 6.37 -9.03
N VAL A 236 -4.58 6.33 -7.74
CA VAL A 236 -4.78 7.44 -6.82
C VAL A 236 -3.96 8.67 -7.20
N PHE A 237 -2.76 8.49 -7.78
CA PHE A 237 -1.95 9.59 -8.32
C PHE A 237 -2.64 10.32 -9.47
N HIS A 238 -3.27 9.59 -10.39
CA HIS A 238 -4.04 10.18 -11.47
C HIS A 238 -5.29 10.91 -10.95
N LEU A 239 -6.02 10.33 -10.00
CA LEU A 239 -7.17 11.00 -9.36
C LEU A 239 -6.75 12.30 -8.67
N LYS A 240 -5.67 12.26 -7.86
CA LYS A 240 -5.10 13.43 -7.19
C LYS A 240 -4.80 14.57 -8.14
N SER A 241 -4.27 14.26 -9.33
CA SER A 241 -3.90 15.25 -10.35
C SER A 241 -5.09 16.04 -10.91
N SER A 242 -6.31 15.49 -10.77
CA SER A 242 -7.56 16.14 -11.19
C SER A 242 -8.27 16.93 -10.07
N GLU A 243 -7.79 16.82 -8.82
CA GLU A 243 -8.42 17.44 -7.65
C GLU A 243 -7.78 18.78 -7.28
N ARG A 244 -8.57 19.67 -6.66
CA ARG A 244 -8.05 20.93 -6.10
C ARG A 244 -7.22 20.65 -4.84
N GLN A 245 -6.07 21.32 -4.69
CA GLN A 245 -5.09 21.06 -3.61
C GLN A 245 -5.66 21.15 -2.19
N GLU A 246 -6.69 21.97 -1.98
CA GLU A 246 -7.31 22.17 -0.65
C GLU A 246 -8.51 21.25 -0.38
N SER A 247 -8.91 20.42 -1.35
CA SER A 247 -10.03 19.50 -1.17
C SER A 247 -9.69 18.36 -0.21
N SER A 248 -10.66 17.91 0.59
CA SER A 248 -10.50 16.73 1.47
C SER A 248 -10.03 15.50 0.69
N ARG A 249 -10.48 15.35 -0.56
CA ARG A 249 -10.05 14.30 -1.50
C ARG A 249 -8.57 14.37 -1.81
N TYR A 250 -8.08 15.55 -2.18
CA TYR A 250 -6.65 15.76 -2.44
C TYR A 250 -5.79 15.40 -1.22
N VAL A 251 -6.22 15.77 -0.01
CA VAL A 251 -5.52 15.43 1.23
C VAL A 251 -5.46 13.92 1.44
N ILE A 252 -6.58 13.22 1.29
CA ILE A 252 -6.64 11.75 1.44
C ILE A 252 -5.82 11.04 0.37
N PHE A 253 -5.92 11.45 -0.89
CA PHE A 253 -5.13 10.87 -1.98
C PHE A 253 -3.63 11.09 -1.77
N SER A 254 -3.22 12.27 -1.32
CA SER A 254 -1.83 12.55 -0.95
C SER A 254 -1.36 11.63 0.16
N LYS A 255 -2.15 11.50 1.23
CA LYS A 255 -1.84 10.60 2.35
C LYS A 255 -1.72 9.15 1.92
N ILE A 256 -2.59 8.68 1.02
CA ILE A 256 -2.51 7.31 0.48
C ILE A 256 -1.20 7.10 -0.28
N ILE A 257 -0.86 8.00 -1.21
CA ILE A 257 0.37 7.91 -2.01
C ILE A 257 1.59 7.92 -1.09
N GLU A 258 1.67 8.86 -0.15
CA GLU A 258 2.77 8.97 0.83
C GLU A 258 2.89 7.74 1.73
N THR A 259 1.76 7.11 2.08
CA THR A 259 1.76 5.91 2.91
C THR A 259 2.26 4.71 2.11
N ILE A 260 1.80 4.53 0.87
CA ILE A 260 2.28 3.47 -0.03
C ILE A 260 3.77 3.66 -0.35
N ASP A 261 4.19 4.89 -0.64
CA ASP A 261 5.60 5.23 -0.86
C ASP A 261 6.45 4.92 0.38
N GLY A 262 5.93 5.21 1.57
CA GLY A 262 6.57 4.81 2.82
C GLY A 262 6.66 3.28 2.99
N ILE A 263 5.65 2.53 2.58
CA ILE A 263 5.68 1.05 2.59
C ILE A 263 6.76 0.54 1.64
N PHE A 264 6.85 1.05 0.41
CA PHE A 264 7.90 0.66 -0.53
C PHE A 264 9.29 1.06 -0.02
N ARG A 265 9.45 2.28 0.51
CA ARG A 265 10.70 2.76 1.09
C ARG A 265 11.19 1.81 2.19
N HIS A 266 10.34 1.50 3.16
CA HIS A 266 10.71 0.62 4.28
C HIS A 266 10.82 -0.84 3.88
N GLY A 267 9.97 -1.34 3.00
CA GLY A 267 9.97 -2.75 2.62
C GLY A 267 11.07 -3.14 1.64
N LEU A 268 11.46 -2.23 0.73
CA LEU A 268 12.47 -2.50 -0.29
C LEU A 268 13.85 -1.97 0.10
N PHE A 269 13.94 -0.77 0.67
CA PHE A 269 15.20 -0.04 0.88
C PHE A 269 15.61 0.07 2.35
N GLN A 270 15.25 -0.91 3.18
CA GLN A 270 15.70 -0.96 4.57
C GLN A 270 17.21 -1.10 4.67
N GLN A 271 17.79 -0.59 5.76
CA GLN A 271 19.22 -0.67 6.08
C GLN A 271 19.83 -2.03 5.77
N ASP A 272 19.24 -3.14 6.26
CA ASP A 272 19.78 -4.48 6.03
C ASP A 272 19.91 -4.84 4.54
N HIS A 273 18.93 -4.46 3.71
CA HIS A 273 18.98 -4.72 2.26
C HIS A 273 20.01 -3.82 1.57
N ILE A 274 20.17 -2.59 2.03
CA ILE A 274 21.20 -1.67 1.53
C ILE A 274 22.60 -2.20 1.86
N ILE A 275 22.81 -2.70 3.07
CA ILE A 275 24.08 -3.30 3.50
C ILE A 275 24.40 -4.52 2.64
N GLU A 276 23.40 -5.36 2.37
CA GLU A 276 23.56 -6.51 1.47
C GLU A 276 23.97 -6.06 0.06
N TYR A 277 23.33 -5.02 -0.49
CA TYR A 277 23.70 -4.47 -1.80
C TYR A 277 25.12 -3.91 -1.83
N VAL A 278 25.51 -3.14 -0.81
CA VAL A 278 26.89 -2.64 -0.69
C VAL A 278 27.88 -3.81 -0.67
N ALA A 279 27.57 -4.87 0.07
CA ALA A 279 28.44 -6.04 0.19
C ALA A 279 28.55 -6.84 -1.12
N THR A 280 27.45 -7.04 -1.85
CA THR A 280 27.48 -7.77 -3.12
C THR A 280 28.25 -7.00 -4.19
N GLU A 281 28.02 -5.70 -4.33
CA GLU A 281 28.71 -4.87 -5.32
C GLU A 281 30.20 -4.70 -5.00
N SER A 282 30.57 -4.57 -3.72
CA SER A 282 31.99 -4.44 -3.31
C SER A 282 32.80 -5.71 -3.60
N ASN A 283 32.16 -6.88 -3.66
CA ASN A 283 32.82 -8.16 -3.91
C ASN A 283 32.91 -8.50 -5.42
N GLN A 284 32.13 -7.84 -6.28
CA GLN A 284 32.21 -8.01 -7.72
C GLN A 284 33.52 -7.44 -8.31
N ASP A 285 34.10 -6.40 -7.69
CA ASP A 285 35.40 -5.83 -8.09
C ASP A 285 36.61 -6.76 -7.78
N ILE A 286 36.41 -7.85 -7.01
CA ILE A 286 37.51 -8.72 -6.54
C ILE A 286 37.54 -10.08 -7.25
N SER A 287 36.52 -10.45 -8.03
CA SER A 287 36.54 -11.74 -8.74
C SER A 287 35.93 -11.68 -10.13
N ASP A 288 36.80 -11.78 -11.13
CA ASP A 288 36.45 -12.36 -12.42
C ASP A 288 35.78 -13.72 -12.19
N LYS A 289 34.49 -13.78 -12.54
CA LYS A 289 33.68 -14.96 -12.83
C LYS A 289 34.36 -16.31 -12.53
N LYS A 290 33.94 -16.98 -11.46
CA LYS A 290 33.69 -18.44 -11.45
C LYS A 290 32.98 -18.91 -10.18
N ASN A 291 31.82 -19.53 -10.42
CA ASN A 291 31.36 -20.75 -9.79
C ASN A 291 31.51 -20.87 -8.27
N ASP A 292 30.45 -20.50 -7.55
CA ASP A 292 29.80 -21.46 -6.66
C ASP A 292 28.31 -21.09 -6.51
N GLY A 293 27.43 -22.06 -6.77
CA GLY A 293 25.97 -21.91 -6.84
C GLY A 293 25.26 -21.62 -5.51
N ARG A 294 25.89 -20.82 -4.64
CA ARG A 294 25.31 -20.26 -3.40
C ARG A 294 25.53 -18.75 -3.33
N GLY A 295 25.50 -18.05 -4.46
CA GLY A 295 25.43 -16.60 -4.46
C GLY A 295 24.21 -16.16 -3.65
N LEU A 296 24.44 -15.38 -2.59
CA LEU A 296 23.35 -14.70 -1.88
C LEU A 296 22.64 -13.82 -2.91
N ILE A 297 21.48 -14.25 -3.39
CA ILE A 297 20.64 -13.46 -4.29
C ILE A 297 20.19 -12.24 -3.49
N ASN A 298 20.69 -11.08 -3.87
CA ASN A 298 20.40 -9.80 -3.24
C ASN A 298 18.91 -9.46 -3.35
N HIS A 299 18.32 -8.86 -2.31
CA HIS A 299 16.95 -8.35 -2.32
C HIS A 299 16.70 -7.35 -3.46
N HIS A 300 17.71 -6.60 -3.88
CA HIS A 300 17.60 -5.67 -5.01
C HIS A 300 17.65 -6.38 -6.36
N ASP A 301 18.44 -7.44 -6.53
CA ASP A 301 18.42 -8.27 -7.74
C ASP A 301 17.03 -8.88 -7.94
N ARG A 302 16.41 -9.38 -6.86
CA ARG A 302 15.03 -9.88 -6.89
C ARG A 302 14.01 -8.79 -7.24
N LEU A 303 14.24 -7.55 -6.80
CA LEU A 303 13.39 -6.42 -7.19
C LEU A 303 13.52 -6.14 -8.69
N PHE A 304 14.74 -6.10 -9.23
CA PHE A 304 14.96 -5.91 -10.65
C PHE A 304 14.38 -7.05 -11.48
N ASP A 305 14.59 -8.31 -11.07
CA ASP A 305 14.00 -9.48 -11.71
C ASP A 305 12.47 -9.41 -11.73
N LYS A 306 11.86 -9.00 -10.60
CA LYS A 306 10.41 -8.82 -10.53
C LYS A 306 9.92 -7.71 -11.45
N CYS A 307 10.67 -6.60 -11.54
CA CYS A 307 10.35 -5.52 -12.48
C CYS A 307 10.45 -6.01 -13.94
N ARG A 308 11.51 -6.75 -14.30
CA ARG A 308 11.65 -7.35 -15.64
C ARG A 308 10.50 -8.30 -15.95
N GLU A 309 10.10 -9.14 -15.00
CA GLU A 309 8.97 -10.06 -15.16
C GLU A 309 7.67 -9.31 -15.51
N ILE A 310 7.37 -8.23 -14.79
CA ILE A 310 6.15 -7.43 -15.03
C ILE A 310 6.26 -6.66 -16.35
N ILE A 311 7.40 -6.03 -16.63
CA ILE A 311 7.62 -5.23 -17.84
C ILE A 311 7.56 -6.08 -19.11
N ASN A 312 8.09 -7.30 -19.06
CA ASN A 312 8.16 -8.22 -20.19
C ASN A 312 7.01 -9.23 -20.24
N SER A 313 6.03 -9.12 -19.33
CA SER A 313 4.85 -9.96 -19.35
C SER A 313 4.13 -9.82 -20.69
N LYS A 314 3.90 -10.95 -21.37
CA LYS A 314 3.21 -11.00 -22.68
C LYS A 314 1.69 -10.83 -22.56
N ASP A 315 1.17 -10.84 -21.34
CA ASP A 315 -0.25 -10.58 -21.10
C ASP A 315 -0.57 -9.12 -21.47
N ASP A 316 -1.81 -8.81 -21.86
CA ASP A 316 -2.31 -7.44 -22.15
C ASP A 316 -2.28 -6.48 -20.93
N LYS A 317 -1.44 -6.75 -19.93
CA LYS A 317 -1.20 -6.00 -18.69
C LYS A 317 -0.34 -4.75 -18.92
N LYS A 318 -0.59 -3.99 -19.98
CA LYS A 318 0.10 -2.72 -20.26
C LYS A 318 0.05 -1.75 -19.07
N GLN A 319 -1.07 -1.74 -18.34
CA GLN A 319 -1.20 -0.91 -17.14
C GLN A 319 -0.23 -1.36 -16.03
N SER A 320 -0.04 -2.66 -15.82
CA SER A 320 0.91 -3.15 -14.81
C SER A 320 2.36 -2.77 -15.16
N GLN A 321 2.73 -2.84 -16.44
CA GLN A 321 4.00 -2.35 -16.93
C GLN A 321 4.18 -0.85 -16.62
N LEU A 322 3.19 -0.01 -16.97
CA LEU A 322 3.24 1.42 -16.68
C LEU A 322 3.35 1.71 -15.17
N ASN A 323 2.57 1.02 -14.33
CA ASN A 323 2.58 1.21 -12.88
C ASN A 323 3.99 0.97 -12.29
N VAL A 324 4.73 -0.03 -12.79
CA VAL A 324 6.13 -0.28 -12.39
C VAL A 324 7.04 0.84 -12.89
N LEU A 325 6.94 1.21 -14.16
CA LEU A 325 7.82 2.22 -14.74
C LEU A 325 7.65 3.58 -14.07
N GLU A 326 6.42 4.00 -13.77
CA GLU A 326 6.12 5.29 -13.14
C GLU A 326 6.70 5.45 -11.73
N ILE A 327 6.89 4.34 -11.00
CA ILE A 327 7.42 4.40 -9.63
C ILE A 327 8.95 4.36 -9.57
N ILE A 328 9.62 3.90 -10.63
CA ILE A 328 11.09 3.75 -10.68
C ILE A 328 11.84 5.04 -10.25
N PRO A 329 11.50 6.25 -10.76
CA PRO A 329 12.20 7.47 -10.33
C PRO A 329 12.07 7.75 -8.82
N TYR A 330 10.95 7.37 -8.20
CA TYR A 330 10.74 7.51 -6.76
C TYR A 330 11.57 6.50 -5.98
N TRP A 331 11.59 5.24 -6.41
CA TRP A 331 12.41 4.20 -5.82
C TRP A 331 13.90 4.50 -5.91
N TYR A 332 14.37 5.06 -7.03
CA TYR A 332 15.75 5.54 -7.15
C TYR A 332 16.07 6.60 -6.08
N GLY A 333 15.18 7.57 -5.88
CA GLY A 333 15.36 8.58 -4.84
C GLY A 333 15.38 7.98 -3.43
N PHE A 334 14.49 7.01 -3.14
CA PHE A 334 14.50 6.30 -1.85
C PHE A 334 15.80 5.55 -1.62
N PHE A 335 16.30 4.84 -2.63
CA PHE A 335 17.57 4.13 -2.57
C PHE A 335 18.73 5.07 -2.25
N VAL A 336 18.86 6.19 -2.99
CA VAL A 336 19.95 7.16 -2.77
C VAL A 336 19.90 7.74 -1.36
N GLU A 337 18.72 8.11 -0.87
CA GLU A 337 18.56 8.65 0.48
C GLU A 337 18.94 7.63 1.56
N GLU A 338 18.51 6.37 1.43
CA GLU A 338 18.82 5.33 2.42
C GLU A 338 20.28 4.86 2.32
N LEU A 339 20.86 4.78 1.13
CA LEU A 339 22.27 4.46 0.94
C LEU A 339 23.18 5.50 1.63
N ARG A 340 22.89 6.79 1.43
CA ARG A 340 23.67 7.88 2.04
C ARG A 340 23.66 7.82 3.55
N LYS A 341 22.47 7.69 4.16
CA LYS A 341 22.33 7.52 5.61
C LYS A 341 23.13 6.32 6.14
N ASN A 342 23.10 5.20 5.41
CA ASN A 342 23.79 3.98 5.82
C ASN A 342 25.31 4.11 5.73
N LEU A 343 25.85 4.73 4.68
CA LEU A 343 27.28 4.93 4.55
C LEU A 343 27.83 5.92 5.60
N GLU A 344 27.06 6.97 5.91
CA GLU A 344 27.40 7.90 7.01
C GLU A 344 27.43 7.16 8.36
N TYR A 345 26.42 6.32 8.62
CA TYR A 345 26.37 5.48 9.82
C TYR A 345 27.54 4.49 9.91
N MET A 346 27.82 3.74 8.84
CA MET A 346 28.93 2.79 8.80
C MET A 346 30.29 3.47 9.06
N HIS A 347 30.53 4.62 8.43
CA HIS A 347 31.77 5.38 8.65
C HIS A 347 31.91 5.87 10.10
N SER A 348 30.80 6.28 10.75
CA SER A 348 30.83 6.71 12.14
C SER A 348 31.18 5.60 13.14
N ILE A 349 30.92 4.34 12.79
CA ILE A 349 31.15 3.17 13.65
C ILE A 349 32.50 2.51 13.36
N ALA A 350 32.96 2.53 12.11
CA ALA A 350 34.22 1.95 11.69
C ALA A 350 35.00 2.93 10.79
N PRO A 351 35.68 3.94 11.37
CA PRO A 351 36.48 4.90 10.62
C PRO A 351 37.81 4.27 10.16
N GLY A 352 37.73 3.27 9.27
CA GLY A 352 38.89 2.59 8.68
C GLY A 352 39.12 2.97 7.22
N GLU A 353 38.07 3.36 6.49
CA GLU A 353 38.16 3.78 5.10
C GLU A 353 38.37 5.29 4.98
N SER A 354 39.18 5.72 4.00
CA SER A 354 39.35 7.14 3.73
C SER A 354 38.03 7.77 3.25
N VAL A 355 37.79 9.04 3.60
CA VAL A 355 36.61 9.80 3.14
C VAL A 355 36.49 9.77 1.61
N LYS A 356 37.63 9.81 0.90
CA LYS A 356 37.66 9.71 -0.57
C LYS A 356 37.13 8.37 -1.05
N THR A 357 37.60 7.26 -0.47
CA THR A 357 37.16 5.89 -0.80
C THR A 357 35.65 5.73 -0.62
N ILE A 358 35.09 6.29 0.45
CA ILE A 358 33.65 6.21 0.73
C ILE A 358 32.83 7.03 -0.27
N ILE A 359 33.31 8.23 -0.63
CA ILE A 359 32.66 9.07 -1.63
C ILE A 359 32.67 8.37 -3.00
N ASP A 360 33.80 7.78 -3.38
CA ASP A 360 33.97 7.08 -4.66
C ASP A 360 33.08 5.83 -4.70
N LYS A 361 33.10 5.01 -3.63
CA LYS A 361 32.22 3.85 -3.47
C LYS A 361 30.74 4.23 -3.55
N ARG A 362 30.33 5.30 -2.85
CA ARG A 362 28.96 5.82 -2.92
C ARG A 362 28.56 6.17 -4.36
N ARG A 363 29.41 6.94 -5.07
CA ARG A 363 29.12 7.37 -6.44
C ARG A 363 28.96 6.18 -7.39
N THR A 364 29.79 5.16 -7.24
CA THR A 364 29.67 3.92 -8.03
C THR A 364 28.35 3.21 -7.73
N LEU A 365 28.03 2.98 -6.45
CA LEU A 365 26.80 2.29 -6.05
C LEU A 365 25.52 3.01 -6.49
N GLU A 366 25.46 4.34 -6.31
CA GLU A 366 24.35 5.18 -6.75
C GLU A 366 24.16 5.15 -8.26
N PHE A 367 25.26 5.06 -9.03
CA PHE A 367 25.21 5.04 -10.48
C PHE A 367 24.89 3.65 -11.05
N ASN A 368 25.42 2.58 -10.46
CA ASN A 368 25.09 1.20 -10.84
C ASN A 368 23.58 0.96 -10.68
N PHE A 369 23.01 1.38 -9.54
CA PHE A 369 21.57 1.26 -9.29
C PHE A 369 20.72 2.07 -10.28
N PHE A 370 21.19 3.27 -10.65
CA PHE A 370 20.58 4.07 -11.72
C PHE A 370 20.64 3.33 -13.07
N SER A 371 21.77 2.72 -13.41
CA SER A 371 21.96 2.07 -14.70
C SER A 371 21.04 0.84 -14.89
N GLU A 372 20.77 0.09 -13.83
CA GLU A 372 19.80 -1.01 -13.84
C GLU A 372 18.38 -0.50 -14.12
N PHE A 373 17.95 0.55 -13.42
CA PHE A 373 16.64 1.17 -13.68
C PHE A 373 16.56 1.80 -15.07
N TRP A 374 17.64 2.41 -15.55
CA TRP A 374 17.70 2.94 -16.90
C TRP A 374 17.50 1.83 -17.94
N ALA A 375 18.16 0.68 -17.77
CA ALA A 375 18.03 -0.47 -18.65
C ALA A 375 16.58 -0.99 -18.69
N LEU A 376 15.92 -1.11 -17.53
CA LEU A 376 14.52 -1.51 -17.41
C LEU A 376 13.57 -0.61 -18.22
N ILE A 377 13.71 0.71 -18.08
CA ILE A 377 12.85 1.65 -18.79
C ILE A 377 13.17 1.66 -20.30
N SER A 378 14.45 1.50 -20.67
CA SER A 378 14.90 1.46 -22.06
C SER A 378 14.41 0.21 -22.81
N GLU A 379 14.39 -0.93 -22.13
CA GLU A 379 13.84 -2.19 -22.62
C GLU A 379 12.33 -2.03 -22.91
N ALA A 380 11.59 -1.46 -21.95
CA ALA A 380 10.17 -1.14 -22.14
C ALA A 380 9.94 -0.21 -23.35
N LEU A 381 10.73 0.86 -23.49
CA LEU A 381 10.60 1.82 -24.59
C LEU A 381 10.83 1.17 -25.96
N SER A 382 11.75 0.20 -26.03
CA SER A 382 12.09 -0.48 -27.29
C SER A 382 10.96 -1.40 -27.78
N ASN A 383 10.12 -1.89 -26.86
CA ASN A 383 9.01 -2.79 -27.15
C ASN A 383 7.69 -2.05 -27.46
N LEU A 384 7.59 -0.75 -27.19
CA LEU A 384 6.35 0.02 -27.33
C LEU A 384 6.13 0.54 -28.75
N LYS A 385 4.91 0.32 -29.27
CA LYS A 385 4.45 0.83 -30.58
C LYS A 385 3.48 2.02 -30.46
N ASP A 386 2.80 2.16 -29.32
CA ASP A 386 1.80 3.21 -29.11
C ASP A 386 2.47 4.58 -28.81
N PRO A 387 2.23 5.62 -29.62
CA PRO A 387 2.76 6.97 -29.40
C PRO A 387 2.45 7.58 -28.03
N ASN A 388 1.30 7.28 -27.42
CA ASN A 388 0.94 7.83 -26.11
C ASN A 388 1.76 7.15 -24.99
N HIS A 389 1.90 5.83 -25.04
CA HIS A 389 2.76 5.09 -24.13
C HIS A 389 4.23 5.49 -24.29
N LEU A 390 4.70 5.72 -25.53
CA LEU A 390 6.05 6.22 -25.78
C LEU A 390 6.30 7.56 -25.08
N LYS A 391 5.35 8.50 -25.10
CA LYS A 391 5.49 9.79 -24.38
C LYS A 391 5.60 9.61 -22.87
N ILE A 392 4.80 8.71 -22.28
CA ILE A 392 4.81 8.43 -20.85
C ILE A 392 6.16 7.82 -20.43
N VAL A 393 6.61 6.78 -21.13
CA VAL A 393 7.91 6.14 -20.85
C VAL A 393 9.08 7.10 -21.08
N PHE A 394 8.96 8.01 -22.04
CA PHE A 394 9.95 9.07 -22.23
C PHE A 394 9.97 10.08 -21.08
N SER A 395 8.81 10.51 -20.55
CA SER A 395 8.79 11.35 -19.35
C SER A 395 9.41 10.66 -18.14
N ILE A 396 9.24 9.34 -18.01
CA ILE A 396 9.82 8.56 -16.91
C ILE A 396 11.36 8.57 -16.97
N HIS A 397 11.96 8.43 -18.15
CA HIS A 397 13.42 8.59 -18.32
C HIS A 397 13.89 9.98 -17.88
N ILE A 398 13.16 11.03 -18.28
CA ILE A 398 13.46 12.41 -17.91
C ILE A 398 13.38 12.60 -16.38
N ASP A 399 12.37 12.02 -15.75
CA ASP A 399 12.19 12.12 -14.29
C ASP A 399 13.26 11.33 -13.54
N LEU A 400 13.71 10.18 -14.06
CA LEU A 400 14.85 9.45 -13.51
C LEU A 400 16.15 10.26 -13.62
N LEU A 401 16.46 10.85 -14.78
CA LEU A 401 17.62 11.73 -14.93
C LEU A 401 17.53 12.97 -14.02
N SER A 402 16.32 13.52 -13.85
CA SER A 402 16.09 14.62 -12.92
C SER A 402 16.46 14.22 -11.48
N LYS A 403 16.26 12.96 -11.10
CA LYS A 403 16.66 12.45 -9.77
C LYS A 403 18.16 12.32 -9.64
N VAL A 404 18.86 11.78 -10.65
CA VAL A 404 20.33 11.76 -10.67
C VAL A 404 20.89 13.19 -10.47
N SER A 405 20.20 14.20 -11.03
CA SER A 405 20.64 15.60 -10.99
C SER A 405 20.35 16.19 -9.62
N GLN A 406 19.12 16.02 -9.14
CA GLN A 406 18.68 16.44 -7.82
C GLN A 406 19.60 15.93 -6.71
N TYR A 407 20.05 14.67 -6.79
CA TYR A 407 20.93 14.08 -5.79
C TYR A 407 22.42 14.31 -6.06
N ASN A 408 22.81 14.98 -7.15
CA ASN A 408 24.22 15.21 -7.53
C ASN A 408 25.04 13.92 -7.62
N VAL A 409 24.46 12.86 -8.20
CA VAL A 409 25.10 11.54 -8.29
C VAL A 409 26.31 11.57 -9.24
N TYR A 410 26.19 12.32 -10.34
CA TYR A 410 27.26 12.55 -11.30
C TYR A 410 27.85 13.96 -11.14
N GLN A 411 29.18 14.05 -11.17
CA GLN A 411 29.94 15.31 -11.13
C GLN A 411 31.16 15.21 -12.05
N ILE A 412 31.46 16.28 -12.79
CA ILE A 412 32.60 16.32 -13.71
C ILE A 412 33.88 16.60 -12.90
N LYS A 413 34.61 15.55 -12.54
CA LYS A 413 35.87 15.67 -11.77
C LYS A 413 37.12 15.19 -12.50
N GLY A 414 36.95 14.59 -13.68
CA GLY A 414 38.06 14.01 -14.46
C GLY A 414 38.68 12.75 -13.86
N ASP A 415 38.09 12.20 -12.78
CA ASP A 415 38.46 10.88 -12.24
C ASP A 415 37.87 9.74 -13.09
N GLU A 416 38.42 8.53 -12.93
CA GLU A 416 38.02 7.36 -13.72
C GLU A 416 36.52 7.04 -13.60
N ILE A 417 35.95 7.19 -12.40
CA ILE A 417 34.51 6.97 -12.14
C ILE A 417 33.69 7.98 -12.95
N SER A 418 34.06 9.27 -12.91
CA SER A 418 33.40 10.34 -13.65
C SER A 418 33.47 10.11 -15.16
N LEU A 419 34.60 9.60 -15.68
CA LEU A 419 34.74 9.31 -17.10
C LEU A 419 33.83 8.15 -17.53
N ARG A 420 33.82 7.04 -16.79
CA ARG A 420 32.91 5.91 -17.05
C ARG A 420 31.43 6.32 -17.00
N GLN A 421 31.07 7.13 -16.00
CA GLN A 421 29.71 7.66 -15.87
C GLN A 421 29.36 8.59 -17.05
N LEU A 422 30.29 9.44 -17.49
CA LEU A 422 30.11 10.31 -18.66
C LEU A 422 29.87 9.50 -19.93
N GLU A 423 30.67 8.46 -20.18
CA GLU A 423 30.51 7.59 -21.35
C GLU A 423 29.13 6.92 -21.38
N PHE A 424 28.65 6.43 -20.23
CA PHE A 424 27.29 5.89 -20.13
C PHE A 424 26.25 6.97 -20.42
N LEU A 425 26.40 8.14 -19.82
CA LEU A 425 25.50 9.27 -20.00
C LEU A 425 25.48 9.74 -21.47
N GLN A 426 26.61 9.81 -22.17
CA GLN A 426 26.63 10.12 -23.61
C GLN A 426 25.80 9.13 -24.43
N LYS A 427 25.91 7.82 -24.14
CA LYS A 427 25.05 6.79 -24.78
C LYS A 427 23.56 7.00 -24.46
N VAL A 428 23.24 7.42 -23.24
CA VAL A 428 21.89 7.81 -22.83
C VAL A 428 21.38 9.00 -23.64
N ALA A 429 22.19 10.05 -23.80
CA ALA A 429 21.85 11.22 -24.60
C ALA A 429 21.57 10.84 -26.05
N ASP A 430 22.45 10.07 -26.68
CA ASP A 430 22.31 9.60 -28.06
C ASP A 430 21.02 8.77 -28.23
N PHE A 431 20.76 7.86 -27.29
CA PHE A 431 19.52 7.08 -27.29
C PHE A 431 18.28 7.98 -27.24
N LEU A 432 18.24 8.93 -26.30
CA LEU A 432 17.12 9.85 -26.16
C LEU A 432 16.94 10.74 -27.40
N ILE A 433 18.03 11.28 -27.97
CA ILE A 433 17.99 12.10 -29.19
C ILE A 433 17.45 11.28 -30.36
N SER A 434 17.89 10.03 -30.53
CA SER A 434 17.41 9.15 -31.61
C SER A 434 15.89 8.91 -31.53
N LYS A 435 15.35 8.83 -30.31
CA LYS A 435 13.91 8.64 -30.05
C LYS A 435 13.13 9.95 -30.03
N ALA A 436 13.77 11.07 -29.71
CA ALA A 436 13.17 12.41 -29.64
C ALA A 436 12.64 12.90 -30.99
N SER A 437 13.21 12.43 -32.12
CA SER A 437 12.66 12.67 -33.47
C SER A 437 11.18 12.28 -33.60
N LYS A 438 10.69 11.38 -32.74
CA LYS A 438 9.31 10.89 -32.71
C LYS A 438 8.42 11.63 -31.69
N ILE A 439 8.96 12.60 -30.93
CA ILE A 439 8.29 13.27 -29.80
C ILE A 439 8.41 14.79 -29.94
N GLN A 440 7.29 15.49 -30.13
CA GLN A 440 7.27 16.96 -30.26
C GLN A 440 6.92 17.68 -28.94
N GLY A 441 7.43 18.90 -28.74
CA GLY A 441 6.92 19.87 -27.76
C GLY A 441 7.71 20.04 -26.45
N LYS A 442 6.99 20.20 -25.31
CA LYS A 442 7.56 20.57 -23.99
C LYS A 442 8.53 19.54 -23.40
N LEU A 443 8.35 18.24 -23.66
CA LEU A 443 9.26 17.19 -23.18
C LEU A 443 10.67 17.37 -23.73
N LEU A 444 10.80 17.73 -25.02
CA LEU A 444 12.08 17.96 -25.66
C LEU A 444 12.87 19.07 -24.96
N LYS A 445 12.20 20.18 -24.60
CA LYS A 445 12.82 21.28 -23.84
C LYS A 445 13.32 20.84 -22.46
N LYS A 446 12.53 20.04 -21.73
CA LYS A 446 12.92 19.52 -20.40
C LYS A 446 14.12 18.57 -20.52
N MET A 447 14.11 17.70 -21.53
CA MET A 447 15.22 16.80 -21.85
C MET A 447 16.50 17.58 -22.20
N THR A 448 16.42 18.53 -23.14
CA THR A 448 17.59 19.34 -23.53
C THR A 448 18.18 20.08 -22.35
N ARG A 449 17.35 20.64 -21.47
CA ARG A 449 17.82 21.31 -20.25
C ARG A 449 18.62 20.35 -19.35
N ILE A 450 18.09 19.16 -19.09
CA ILE A 450 18.79 18.17 -18.23
C ILE A 450 20.08 17.69 -18.89
N LEU A 451 20.07 17.41 -20.19
CA LEU A 451 21.28 17.01 -20.92
C LEU A 451 22.35 18.12 -20.93
N LEU A 452 21.94 19.39 -20.97
CA LEU A 452 22.83 20.54 -20.81
C LEU A 452 23.36 20.68 -19.38
N ASP A 453 22.51 20.50 -18.37
CA ASP A 453 22.89 20.55 -16.95
C ASP A 453 23.96 19.49 -16.61
N TYR A 454 24.03 18.41 -17.40
CA TYR A 454 25.05 17.38 -17.30
C TYR A 454 26.27 17.56 -18.20
N HIS A 455 26.32 18.61 -19.00
CA HIS A 455 27.30 18.79 -20.09
C HIS A 455 27.38 17.57 -21.03
N MET A 456 26.28 16.81 -21.17
CA MET A 456 26.21 15.62 -22.02
C MET A 456 26.07 15.95 -23.50
N ILE A 457 25.73 17.20 -23.83
CA ILE A 457 25.69 17.71 -25.19
C ILE A 457 26.52 18.99 -25.22
N THR A 458 27.60 18.98 -26.00
CA THR A 458 28.24 20.19 -26.52
C THR A 458 27.61 20.52 -27.87
N PHE A 459 27.01 21.70 -28.00
CA PHE A 459 26.54 22.21 -29.28
C PHE A 459 27.71 22.58 -30.20
#